data_AF-A0A2J6Q387-F1
#
_entry.id   AF-A0A2J6Q387-F1
#
_cell.length_a   1.000
_cell.length_b   1.000
_cell.length_c   1.000
_cell.angle_alpha   90.00
_cell.angle_beta   90.00
_cell.angle_gamma   90.00
#
_symmetry.space_group_name_H-M   'P 1'
#
loop_
_entity.id
_entity.type
_entity.pdbx_description
1 polymer ?
#
loop_
_entity_poly.entity_id
_entity_poly.type
_entity_poly.pdbx_seq_one_letter_code
_entity_poly.pdbx_strand_id
1 'polypeptide(L)' 'MKTPENTPDTRTKMPIQTLQDVYIDAELLKTLLTKLFGRGKYKVQFKHNQWSIKAPRFLTDAEIESVEQPGQY' A
#
# COMPACT_ATOMS: atom_id res chain seq x y z
N MET A 1 -26.97 -28.05 -9.58
CA MET A 1 -25.54 -27.83 -9.25
C MET A 1 -25.40 -26.38 -8.84
N LYS A 2 -24.94 -26.10 -7.61
CA LYS A 2 -24.92 -24.75 -7.03
C LYS A 2 -23.70 -23.99 -7.56
N THR A 3 -23.93 -23.00 -8.41
CA THR A 3 -22.91 -22.00 -8.80
C THR A 3 -22.73 -21.04 -7.61
N PRO A 4 -21.49 -20.76 -7.16
CA PRO A 4 -21.30 -19.85 -6.03
C PRO A 4 -21.72 -18.43 -6.43
N GLU A 5 -22.64 -17.89 -5.65
CA GLU A 5 -23.14 -16.52 -5.70
C GLU A 5 -21.96 -15.55 -5.58
N ASN A 6 -21.61 -14.89 -6.69
CA ASN A 6 -20.63 -13.81 -6.71
C ASN A 6 -21.35 -12.54 -6.21
N THR A 7 -21.57 -12.43 -4.90
CA THR A 7 -22.02 -11.19 -4.28
C THR A 7 -20.97 -10.11 -4.52
N PRO A 8 -21.28 -8.97 -5.17
CA PRO A 8 -20.35 -7.86 -5.24
C PRO A 8 -20.20 -7.31 -3.83
N ASP A 9 -19.16 -7.76 -3.12
CA ASP A 9 -18.81 -7.26 -1.79
C ASP A 9 -18.54 -5.75 -1.92
N THR A 10 -19.57 -4.96 -1.61
CA THR A 10 -19.61 -3.50 -1.60
C THR A 10 -18.91 -2.94 -0.35
N ARG A 11 -17.86 -3.60 0.14
CA ARG A 11 -16.96 -3.04 1.14
C ARG A 11 -15.92 -2.20 0.40
N THR A 12 -16.27 -0.95 0.13
CA THR A 12 -15.37 0.16 -0.27
C THR A 12 -14.01 -0.35 -0.75
N LYS A 13 -13.95 -0.80 -2.02
CA LYS A 13 -12.81 -1.52 -2.62
C LYS A 13 -11.60 -0.58 -2.75
N MET A 14 -10.95 -0.28 -1.63
CA MET A 14 -9.66 0.39 -1.67
C MET A 14 -8.66 -0.55 -2.33
N PRO A 15 -7.99 -0.13 -3.41
CA PRO A 15 -6.96 -0.93 -4.05
C PRO A 15 -5.87 -1.31 -3.05
N ILE A 16 -5.31 -2.51 -3.25
CA ILE A 16 -4.15 -3.00 -2.51
C ILE A 16 -2.96 -3.00 -3.47
N GLN A 17 -1.94 -2.22 -3.15
CA GLN A 17 -0.65 -2.19 -3.83
C GLN A 17 0.32 -3.08 -3.06
N THR A 18 1.10 -3.88 -3.77
CA THR A 18 2.21 -4.63 -3.19
C THR A 18 3.52 -4.05 -3.72
N LEU A 19 4.38 -3.60 -2.82
CA LEU A 19 5.76 -3.20 -3.11
C LEU A 19 6.68 -4.31 -2.60
N GLN A 20 7.55 -4.85 -3.46
CA GLN A 20 8.61 -5.78 -3.04
C GLN A 20 9.75 -4.95 -2.51
N ASP A 21 10.15 -5.12 -1.24
CA ASP A 21 11.19 -4.22 -0.76
C ASP A 21 12.03 -4.65 0.44
N VAL A 22 13.35 -4.43 0.28
CA VAL A 22 14.45 -4.56 1.25
C VAL A 22 14.95 -3.18 1.73
N TYR A 23 14.59 -2.10 1.04
CA TYR A 23 15.09 -0.72 1.14
C TYR A 23 14.00 0.36 1.35
N ILE A 24 12.71 0.04 1.42
CA ILE A 24 11.64 0.98 1.79
C ILE A 24 11.72 1.26 3.28
N ASP A 25 11.83 2.54 3.60
CA ASP A 25 11.78 2.99 4.97
C ASP A 25 10.34 3.01 5.49
N ALA A 26 10.06 2.19 6.51
CA ALA A 26 8.73 2.03 7.07
C ALA A 26 8.16 3.33 7.66
N GLU A 27 9.03 4.19 8.21
CA GLU A 27 8.62 5.44 8.84
C GLU A 27 8.30 6.50 7.79
N LEU A 28 9.13 6.60 6.75
CA LEU A 28 8.86 7.46 5.60
C LEU A 28 7.59 7.03 4.87
N LEU A 29 7.40 5.72 4.64
CA LEU A 29 6.19 5.19 4.01
C LEU A 29 4.93 5.55 4.81
N LYS A 30 4.92 5.36 6.13
CA LYS A 30 3.77 5.75 6.97
C LYS A 30 3.53 7.25 6.97
N THR A 31 4.59 8.05 6.99
CA THR A 31 4.52 9.52 6.96
C THR A 31 3.93 9.99 5.64
N LEU A 32 4.40 9.45 4.53
CA LEU A 32 3.89 9.72 3.18
C LEU A 32 2.42 9.34 3.06
N LEU A 33 2.05 8.11 3.44
CA LEU A 33 0.66 7.64 3.41
C LEU A 33 -0.26 8.51 4.28
N THR A 34 0.24 8.97 5.43
CA THR A 34 -0.49 9.90 6.29
C THR A 34 -0.68 11.27 5.64
N LYS A 35 0.34 11.78 4.93
CA LYS A 35 0.30 13.05 4.21
C LYS A 35 -0.63 13.00 2.99
N LEU A 36 -0.61 11.90 2.25
CA LEU A 36 -1.41 11.70 1.04
C LEU A 36 -2.87 11.41 1.32
N PHE A 37 -3.15 10.49 2.24
CA PHE A 37 -4.50 9.95 2.44
C PHE A 37 -5.15 10.39 3.75
N GLY A 38 -4.35 10.84 4.72
CA GLY A 38 -4.80 11.13 6.08
C GLY A 38 -4.75 9.89 6.99
N ARG A 39 -4.65 10.15 8.30
CA ARG A 39 -4.67 9.08 9.31
C ARG A 39 -5.98 8.29 9.24
N GLY A 40 -5.88 6.96 9.27
CA GLY A 40 -7.03 6.05 9.26
C GLY A 40 -7.67 5.80 7.89
N LYS A 41 -7.17 6.43 6.82
CA LYS A 41 -7.62 6.21 5.43
C LYS A 41 -6.74 5.25 4.64
N TYR A 42 -5.68 4.73 5.25
CA TYR A 42 -4.81 3.72 4.64
C TYR A 42 -4.53 2.59 5.64
N LYS A 43 -4.14 1.43 5.12
CA LYS A 43 -3.53 0.34 5.90
C LYS A 43 -2.24 -0.08 5.21
N VAL A 44 -1.21 -0.33 5.98
CA VAL A 44 0.07 -0.83 5.48
C VAL A 44 0.46 -2.04 6.31
N GLN A 45 0.92 -3.10 5.65
CA GLN A 45 1.37 -4.33 6.27
C GLN A 45 2.66 -4.79 5.59
N PHE A 46 3.63 -5.26 6.37
CA PHE A 46 4.84 -5.86 5.83
C PHE A 46 4.79 -7.38 6.07
N LYS A 47 4.88 -8.17 4.99
CA LYS A 47 4.87 -9.65 5.07
C LYS A 47 5.69 -10.23 3.93
N HIS A 48 6.47 -11.28 4.20
CA HIS A 48 7.30 -11.97 3.21
C HIS A 48 8.17 -11.01 2.36
N ASN A 49 8.79 -10.02 2.99
CA ASN A 49 9.61 -9.01 2.30
C ASN A 49 8.83 -8.15 1.28
N GLN A 50 7.53 -7.99 1.50
CA GLN A 50 6.63 -7.21 0.67
C GLN A 50 5.78 -6.29 1.55
N TRP A 51 5.69 -5.03 1.14
CA TRP A 51 4.76 -4.05 1.70
C TRP A 51 3.43 -4.11 0.97
N SER A 52 2.37 -4.49 1.68
CA SER A 52 0.98 -4.44 1.22
C SER A 52 0.32 -3.16 1.71
N ILE A 53 0.00 -2.26 0.80
CA ILE A 53 -0.57 -0.94 1.06
C ILE A 53 -2.01 -0.91 0.53
N LYS A 54 -2.97 -0.74 1.42
CA LYS A 54 -4.38 -0.53 1.08
C LYS A 54 -4.71 0.95 1.25
N ALA A 55 -4.99 1.65 0.16
CA ALA A 55 -5.23 3.09 0.15
C ALA A 55 -6.32 3.46 -0.87
N PRO A 56 -6.87 4.69 -0.85
CA PRO A 56 -7.88 5.14 -1.81
C PRO A 56 -7.41 5.08 -3.28
N ARG A 57 -6.10 5.26 -3.50
CA ARG A 57 -5.43 5.11 -4.79
C ARG A 57 -4.06 4.47 -4.60
N PHE A 58 -3.48 3.99 -5.70
CA PHE A 58 -2.09 3.55 -5.75
C PHE A 58 -1.12 4.72 -5.52
N LEU A 59 0.02 4.42 -4.92
CA LEU A 59 1.18 5.31 -4.93
C LEU A 59 1.74 5.35 -6.35
N THR A 60 2.18 6.54 -6.76
CA THR A 60 2.93 6.73 -8.01
C THR A 60 4.40 6.40 -7.77
N ASP A 61 5.12 6.16 -8.85
CA ASP A 61 6.54 5.79 -8.85
C ASP A 61 7.36 6.82 -8.06
N ALA A 62 7.18 8.11 -8.34
CA ALA A 62 7.84 9.21 -7.62
C ALA A 62 7.54 9.26 -6.10
N GLU A 63 6.37 8.77 -5.68
CA GLU A 63 5.98 8.74 -4.26
C GLU A 63 6.62 7.52 -3.57
N ILE A 64 6.80 6.43 -4.30
CA ILE A 64 7.55 5.24 -3.85
C ILE A 64 9.04 5.59 -3.75
N GLU A 65 9.62 6.23 -4.77
CA GLU A 65 11.02 6.69 -4.79
C GLU A 65 11.33 7.65 -3.63
N SER A 66 10.34 8.41 -3.15
CA SER A 66 10.50 9.31 -2.02
C SER A 66 10.62 8.60 -0.66
N VAL A 67 10.26 7.31 -0.58
CA VAL A 67 10.31 6.48 0.64
C VAL A 67 11.28 5.30 0.51
N GLU A 68 11.77 5.03 -0.70
CA GLU A 68 12.95 4.23 -0.93
C GLU A 68 14.14 4.92 -0.29
N GLN A 69 14.89 4.21 0.56
CA GLN A 69 16.14 4.75 1.06
C GLN A 69 17.08 4.95 -0.13
N PRO A 70 17.66 6.16 -0.32
CA PRO A 70 18.67 6.34 -1.34
C PRO A 70 19.83 5.41 -0.98
N GLY A 71 19.98 4.33 -1.74
CA GLY A 71 21.13 3.47 -1.66
C GLY A 71 22.36 4.34 -1.77
N GLN A 72 23.12 4.40 -0.67
CA GLN A 72 24.47 4.94 -0.63
C GLN A 72 25.25 4.30 -1.77
N TYR A 73 25.46 5.04 -2.85
CA TYR A 73 26.32 4.66 -3.98
C TYR A 73 27.75 5.09 -3.70
#